data_AF-A0A0X4ESZ2-F1
#
_entry.id   AF-A0A0X4ESZ2-F1
#
_cell.length_a   1.000
_cell.length_b   1.000
_cell.length_c   1.000
_cell.angle_alpha   90.00
_cell.angle_beta   90.00
_cell.angle_gamma   90.00
#
_symmetry.space_group_name_H-M   'P 1'
#
loop_
_entity.id
_entity.type
_entity.pdbx_description
1 polymer ?
#
loop_
_entity_poly.entity_id
_entity_poly.type
_entity_poly.pdbx_seq_one_letter_code
_entity_poly.pdbx_strand_id
1 'polypeptide(L)'
;MKLVIYTLHNSLKAAKQQVFCASWQRCRVHFMRNVLGHVSCASTLVIRAALQQVLVQTEVQNAYITWREVAGQLEKSFLAVTKMMDEAEADVADIIPQ
;
A
#
# COMPACT_ATOMS: atom_id res chain seq x y z
N MET A 1 -46.57 -22.52 -10.06
CA MET A 1 -45.53 -21.63 -10.62
C MET A 1 -44.61 -21.22 -9.49
N LYS A 2 -43.32 -21.57 -9.55
CA LYS A 2 -42.35 -21.35 -8.46
C LYS A 2 -41.38 -20.26 -8.91
N LEU A 3 -41.48 -19.09 -8.27
CA LEU A 3 -40.55 -17.98 -8.41
C LEU A 3 -39.30 -18.32 -7.60
N VAL A 4 -38.19 -18.67 -8.26
CA VAL A 4 -36.90 -18.89 -7.59
C VAL A 4 -36.08 -17.61 -7.71
N ILE A 5 -35.91 -16.97 -6.56
CA ILE A 5 -35.14 -15.76 -6.37
C ILE A 5 -33.64 -16.10 -6.52
N TYR A 6 -32.99 -15.34 -7.39
CA TYR A 6 -31.56 -15.23 -7.71
C TYR A 6 -30.56 -15.68 -6.64
N THR A 7 -29.61 -16.53 -7.04
CA THR A 7 -28.41 -16.89 -6.27
C THR A 7 -27.38 -15.75 -6.27
N LEU A 8 -27.67 -14.65 -5.56
CA LEU A 8 -26.71 -13.57 -5.27
C LEU A 8 -25.83 -13.88 -4.05
N HIS A 9 -25.31 -15.11 -3.92
CA HIS A 9 -24.62 -15.49 -2.69
C HIS A 9 -23.09 -15.25 -2.69
N ASN A 10 -22.46 -15.04 -3.85
CA ASN A 10 -21.00 -14.79 -3.92
C ASN A 10 -20.58 -13.53 -4.69
N SER A 11 -21.44 -12.97 -5.55
CA SER A 11 -21.10 -11.79 -6.35
C SER A 11 -21.02 -10.50 -5.52
N LEU A 12 -21.79 -10.39 -4.43
CA LEU A 12 -21.78 -9.19 -3.59
C LEU A 12 -20.55 -9.11 -2.66
N LYS A 13 -20.04 -10.26 -2.17
CA LYS A 13 -18.78 -10.31 -1.41
C LYS A 13 -17.58 -10.00 -2.31
N ALA A 14 -17.52 -10.62 -3.50
CA ALA A 14 -16.47 -10.36 -4.48
C ALA A 14 -16.48 -8.90 -4.97
N ALA A 15 -17.67 -8.32 -5.20
CA ALA A 15 -17.80 -6.92 -5.59
C ALA A 15 -17.35 -5.95 -4.48
N LYS A 16 -17.69 -6.22 -3.21
CA LYS A 16 -17.19 -5.40 -2.09
C LYS A 16 -15.67 -5.49 -1.99
N GLN A 17 -15.11 -6.69 -2.02
CA GLN A 17 -13.66 -6.88 -1.95
C GLN A 17 -12.94 -6.20 -3.14
N GLN A 18 -13.49 -6.25 -4.35
CA GLN A 18 -12.95 -5.51 -5.50
C GLN A 18 -12.98 -4.00 -5.32
N VAL A 19 -14.07 -3.43 -4.77
CA VAL A 19 -14.16 -1.97 -4.55
C VAL A 19 -13.18 -1.52 -3.47
N PHE A 20 -13.01 -2.30 -2.39
CA PHE A 20 -11.99 -2.05 -1.37
C PHE A 20 -10.57 -2.21 -1.94
N CYS A 21 -10.29 -3.26 -2.72
CA CYS A 21 -9.04 -3.44 -3.45
C CYS A 21 -8.76 -2.30 -4.43
N ALA A 22 -9.78 -1.71 -5.08
CA ALA A 22 -9.59 -0.65 -6.07
C ALA A 22 -9.27 0.73 -5.45
N SER A 23 -9.78 1.00 -4.25
CA SER A 23 -9.34 2.17 -3.47
C SER A 23 -7.94 1.96 -2.92
N TRP A 24 -7.68 0.76 -2.40
CA TRP A 24 -6.38 0.33 -1.89
C TRP A 24 -5.25 0.41 -2.96
N GLN A 25 -5.48 -0.15 -4.13
CA GLN A 25 -4.50 -0.15 -5.24
C GLN A 25 -4.20 1.26 -5.76
N ARG A 26 -5.14 2.21 -5.63
CA ARG A 26 -4.93 3.63 -5.94
C ARG A 26 -4.03 4.32 -4.90
N CYS A 27 -4.27 4.11 -3.61
CA CYS A 27 -3.43 4.68 -2.54
C CYS A 27 -1.98 4.22 -2.68
N ARG A 28 -1.76 2.92 -2.92
CA ARG A 28 -0.42 2.36 -3.19
C ARG A 28 0.27 3.02 -4.39
N VAL A 29 -0.43 3.12 -5.54
CA VAL A 29 0.14 3.69 -6.76
C VAL A 29 0.46 5.17 -6.59
N HIS A 30 -0.43 5.94 -5.95
CA HIS A 30 -0.20 7.36 -5.74
C HIS A 30 0.94 7.62 -4.76
N PHE A 31 1.01 6.87 -3.66
CA PHE A 31 2.13 6.97 -2.73
C PHE A 31 3.45 6.69 -3.43
N MET A 32 3.53 5.57 -4.16
CA MET A 32 4.74 5.16 -4.86
C MET A 32 5.12 6.14 -5.98
N ARG A 33 4.14 6.73 -6.70
CA ARG A 33 4.39 7.78 -7.70
C ARG A 33 4.88 9.08 -7.05
N ASN A 34 4.30 9.46 -5.91
CA ASN A 34 4.69 10.66 -5.19
C ASN A 34 6.14 10.52 -4.72
N VAL A 35 6.46 9.47 -3.95
CA VAL A 35 7.82 9.21 -3.47
C VAL A 35 8.84 9.20 -4.61
N LEU A 36 8.54 8.48 -5.70
CA LEU A 36 9.48 8.38 -6.82
C LEU A 36 9.66 9.69 -7.59
N GLY A 37 8.75 10.66 -7.45
CA GLY A 37 8.91 12.01 -7.98
C GLY A 37 9.93 12.87 -7.23
N HIS A 38 10.29 12.49 -5.99
CA HIS A 38 11.23 13.24 -5.13
C HIS A 38 12.62 12.61 -5.07
N VAL A 39 12.87 11.54 -5.81
CA VAL A 39 14.13 10.81 -5.80
C VAL A 39 14.82 10.88 -7.15
N SER A 40 16.14 10.85 -7.15
CA SER A 40 16.91 10.80 -8.40
C SER A 40 16.62 9.52 -9.19
N CYS A 41 16.84 9.54 -10.51
CA CYS A 41 16.73 8.35 -11.35
C CYS A 41 17.64 7.20 -10.84
N ALA A 42 18.85 7.53 -10.37
CA ALA A 42 19.81 6.56 -9.82
C ALA A 42 19.30 5.88 -8.54
N SER A 43 18.59 6.62 -7.68
CA SER A 43 18.05 6.11 -6.41
C SER A 43 16.69 5.44 -6.55
N THR A 44 15.98 5.69 -7.66
CA THR A 44 14.60 5.21 -7.91
C THR A 44 14.46 3.71 -7.70
N LEU A 45 15.41 2.91 -8.22
CA LEU A 45 15.36 1.45 -8.10
C LEU A 45 15.47 0.98 -6.64
N VAL A 46 16.41 1.57 -5.89
CA VAL A 46 16.67 1.23 -4.49
C VAL A 46 15.48 1.62 -3.62
N ILE A 47 14.95 2.83 -3.79
CA ILE A 47 13.79 3.33 -3.03
C ILE A 47 12.54 2.49 -3.32
N ARG A 48 12.34 2.13 -4.60
CA ARG A 48 11.25 1.24 -4.99
C ARG A 48 11.39 -0.13 -4.33
N ALA A 49 12.58 -0.72 -4.32
CA ALA A 49 12.82 -2.02 -3.71
C ALA A 49 12.56 -1.98 -2.19
N ALA A 50 13.03 -0.94 -1.51
CA ALA A 50 12.79 -0.75 -0.08
C ALA A 50 11.30 -0.64 0.24
N LEU A 51 10.55 0.21 -0.49
CA LEU A 51 9.10 0.33 -0.29
C LEU A 51 8.34 -0.95 -0.64
N GLN A 52 8.81 -1.74 -1.61
CA GLN A 52 8.21 -3.04 -1.92
C GLN A 52 8.29 -4.03 -0.75
N GLN A 53 9.28 -3.92 0.14
CA GLN A 53 9.38 -4.77 1.34
C GLN A 53 8.19 -4.58 2.29
N VAL A 54 7.62 -3.38 2.34
CA VAL A 54 6.41 -3.12 3.14
C VAL A 54 5.18 -3.72 2.46
N LEU A 55 5.12 -3.57 1.13
CA LEU A 55 3.95 -3.97 0.33
C LEU A 55 3.78 -5.48 0.17
N VAL A 56 4.79 -6.28 0.52
CA VAL A 56 4.72 -7.75 0.53
C VAL A 56 4.30 -8.31 1.89
N GLN A 57 4.21 -7.47 2.93
CA GLN A 57 3.74 -7.92 4.24
C GLN A 57 2.24 -8.24 4.16
N THR A 58 1.82 -9.33 4.78
CA THR A 58 0.40 -9.74 4.88
C THR A 58 -0.22 -9.40 6.23
N GLU A 59 0.60 -8.99 7.20
CA GLU A 59 0.18 -8.66 8.55
C GLU A 59 0.44 -7.18 8.83
N VAL A 60 -0.59 -6.50 9.36
CA VAL A 60 -0.54 -5.05 9.65
C VAL A 60 0.64 -4.71 10.55
N GLN A 61 0.87 -5.50 11.60
CA GLN A 61 1.99 -5.29 12.52
C GLN A 61 3.35 -5.36 11.82
N ASN A 62 3.55 -6.36 10.95
CA ASN A 62 4.78 -6.50 10.20
C ASN A 62 4.96 -5.36 9.19
N ALA A 63 3.87 -4.90 8.57
CA ALA A 63 3.88 -3.74 7.68
C ALA A 63 4.38 -2.48 8.39
N TYR A 64 3.87 -2.20 9.59
CA TYR A 64 4.32 -1.06 10.41
C TYR A 64 5.79 -1.19 10.81
N ILE A 65 6.24 -2.38 11.22
CA ILE A 65 7.64 -2.63 11.57
C ILE A 65 8.53 -2.37 10.35
N THR A 66 8.25 -3.03 9.23
CA THR A 66 9.03 -2.85 8.00
C THR A 66 8.97 -1.41 7.48
N TRP A 67 7.83 -0.72 7.64
CA TRP A 67 7.70 0.70 7.28
C TRP A 67 8.66 1.57 8.08
N ARG A 68 8.74 1.37 9.40
CA ARG A 68 9.65 2.11 10.27
C ARG A 68 11.12 1.76 10.01
N GLU A 69 11.43 0.50 9.73
CA GLU A 69 12.77 0.07 9.34
C GLU A 69 13.22 0.76 8.04
N VAL A 70 12.36 0.77 7.01
CA VAL A 70 12.64 1.43 5.73
C VAL A 70 12.77 2.95 5.92
N ALA A 71 11.87 3.57 6.69
CA ALA A 71 11.94 5.00 6.99
C ALA A 71 13.28 5.39 7.65
N GLY A 72 13.74 4.59 8.62
CA GLY A 72 15.02 4.81 9.32
C GLY A 72 16.24 4.59 8.42
N GLN A 73 16.19 3.64 7.48
CA GLN A 73 17.25 3.45 6.48
C GLN A 73 17.38 4.66 5.54
N LEU A 74 16.26 5.32 5.24
CA LEU A 74 16.20 6.42 4.29
C LEU A 74 16.40 7.81 4.93
N GLU A 75 16.22 7.94 6.24
CA GLU A 75 16.24 9.22 6.97
C GLU A 75 17.47 10.09 6.67
N LYS A 76 18.66 9.48 6.62
CA LYS A 76 19.92 10.22 6.42
C LYS A 76 20.13 10.73 5.01
N SER A 77 19.52 10.10 4.00
CA SER A 77 19.80 10.36 2.59
C SER A 77 18.59 10.91 1.83
N PHE A 78 17.39 10.71 2.34
CA PHE A 78 16.13 10.99 1.66
C PHE A 78 15.08 11.56 2.62
N LEU A 79 15.41 12.66 3.31
CA LEU A 79 14.54 13.30 4.31
C LEU A 79 13.13 13.61 3.79
N ALA A 80 12.99 14.03 2.53
CA ALA A 80 11.68 14.28 1.92
C ALA A 80 10.84 13.01 1.78
N VAL A 81 11.47 11.87 1.49
CA VAL A 81 10.81 10.56 1.40
C VAL A 81 10.38 10.09 2.78
N THR A 82 11.26 10.20 3.79
CA THR A 82 10.94 9.85 5.17
C THR A 82 9.75 10.66 5.70
N LYS A 83 9.71 11.97 5.42
CA LYS A 83 8.56 12.81 5.80
C LYS A 83 7.24 12.34 5.14
N MET A 84 7.28 11.94 3.86
CA MET A 84 6.10 11.37 3.20
C MET A 84 5.69 10.03 3.79
N MET A 85 6.67 9.23 4.23
CA MET A 85 6.40 7.98 4.95
C MET A 85 5.78 8.24 6.33
N ASP A 86 6.20 9.28 7.05
CA ASP A 86 5.57 9.64 8.33
C ASP A 86 4.14 10.16 8.13
N GLU A 87 3.91 11.00 7.12
CA GLU A 87 2.57 11.51 6.79
C GLU A 87 1.60 10.40 6.36
N ALA A 88 2.11 9.35 5.68
CA ALA A 88 1.31 8.22 5.20
C ALA A 88 1.29 7.02 6.17
N GLU A 89 1.88 7.13 7.37
CA GLU A 89 1.94 6.01 8.31
C GLU A 89 0.54 5.55 8.77
N ALA A 90 -0.39 6.48 8.95
CA ALA A 90 -1.77 6.15 9.32
C ALA A 90 -2.45 5.23 8.30
N ASP A 91 -2.04 5.32 7.04
CA ASP A 91 -2.57 4.55 5.93
C ASP A 91 -1.86 3.19 5.77
N VAL A 92 -0.84 2.86 6.59
CA VAL A 92 -0.05 1.62 6.44
C VAL A 92 -0.86 0.35 6.65
N ALA A 93 -1.94 0.40 7.44
CA ALA A 93 -2.88 -0.70 7.55
C ALA A 93 -3.69 -0.91 6.26
N ASP A 94 -3.93 0.18 5.51
CA ASP A 94 -4.60 0.12 4.22
C ASP A 94 -3.61 -0.34 3.14
N ILE A 95 -2.36 0.12 3.23
CA ILE A 95 -1.04 -0.42 2.84
C ILE A 95 -0.78 -1.84 2.33
N ILE A 96 -1.54 -2.81 2.79
CA ILE A 96 -1.15 -4.21 2.66
C ILE A 96 -2.28 -5.07 2.11
N PRO A 97 -1.94 -6.13 1.35
CA PRO A 97 -2.95 -7.09 0.90
C PRO A 97 -3.65 -7.74 2.11
N GLN A 98 -4.98 -7.60 2.18
CA GLN A 98 -5.85 -8.34 3.10
C GLN A 98 -6.33 -9.66 2.51
#